data_AF-A0A445DN82-F1
#
_entry.id   AF-A0A445DN82-F1
#
_cell.length_a   1.000
_cell.length_b   1.000
_cell.length_c   1.000
_cell.angle_alpha   90.00
_cell.angle_beta   90.00
_cell.angle_gamma   90.00
#
_symmetry.space_group_name_H-M   'P 1'
#
loop_
_entity.id
_entity.type
_entity.pdbx_description
1 polymer ?
#
loop_
_entity_poly.entity_id
_entity_poly.type
_entity_poly.pdbx_seq_one_letter_code
_entity_poly.pdbx_strand_id
1 'polypeptide(L)'
;MANHEDQSIEGKVISINPDEDASFAAENLNLVGKILSNKEVSFSTCRAALLGIWGHPEGVTISDVGRNKVLISFKDVRKGIQIRNGGP
;
A
#
# COMPACT_ATOMS: atom_id res chain seq x y z
N MET A 1 -13.40 31.56 -5.14
CA MET A 1 -13.32 30.28 -5.85
C MET A 1 -11.87 29.81 -5.71
N ALA A 2 -11.62 28.78 -4.88
CA ALA A 2 -10.26 28.30 -4.65
C ALA A 2 -9.94 27.23 -5.70
N ASN A 3 -9.02 27.55 -6.61
CA ASN A 3 -8.42 26.56 -7.51
C ASN A 3 -7.69 25.54 -6.64
N HIS A 4 -8.20 24.31 -6.60
CA HIS A 4 -7.42 23.16 -6.16
C HIS A 4 -6.45 22.89 -7.31
N GLU A 5 -5.21 23.35 -7.18
CA GLU A 5 -4.15 22.89 -8.06
C GLU A 5 -4.02 21.39 -7.80
N ASP A 6 -4.41 20.57 -8.78
CA ASP A 6 -4.10 19.14 -8.82
C ASP A 6 -2.58 19.01 -8.87
N GLN A 7 -1.96 19.01 -7.70
CA GLN A 7 -0.54 18.72 -7.55
C GLN A 7 -0.31 17.31 -8.07
N SER A 8 0.24 17.23 -9.28
CA SER A 8 0.70 15.98 -9.86
C SER A 8 1.62 15.28 -8.87
N ILE A 9 1.20 14.13 -8.36
CA ILE A 9 2.04 13.31 -7.49
C ILE A 9 3.10 12.67 -8.40
N GLU A 10 4.28 13.27 -8.46
CA GLU A 10 5.41 12.69 -9.17
C GLU A 10 5.69 11.29 -8.62
N GLY A 11 5.54 10.28 -9.48
CA GLY A 11 5.76 8.89 -9.14
C GLY A 11 7.24 8.62 -8.93
N LYS A 12 7.64 8.27 -7.70
CA LYS A 12 8.99 7.75 -7.44
C LYS A 12 9.02 6.26 -7.72
N VAL A 13 9.91 5.84 -8.62
CA VAL A 13 10.20 4.41 -8.85
C VAL A 13 10.77 3.82 -7.56
N ILE A 14 10.21 2.68 -7.14
CA ILE A 14 10.71 1.88 -6.02
C ILE A 14 11.24 0.59 -6.61
N SER A 15 12.52 0.32 -6.39
CA SER A 15 13.11 -0.98 -6.71
C SER A 15 12.80 -1.93 -5.55
N ILE A 16 12.09 -3.00 -5.84
CA ILE A 16 11.81 -4.09 -4.89
C ILE A 16 12.69 -5.25 -5.32
N ASN A 17 13.47 -5.81 -4.39
CA ASN A 17 14.25 -7.01 -4.66
C ASN A 17 13.37 -8.24 -4.39
N PRO A 18 12.95 -8.99 -5.41
CA PRO A 18 12.03 -10.11 -5.24
C PRO A 18 12.66 -11.28 -4.45
N ASP A 19 13.99 -11.39 -4.43
CA ASP A 19 14.69 -12.47 -3.72
C ASP A 19 14.72 -12.24 -2.20
N GLU A 20 14.55 -10.99 -1.76
CA GLU A 20 14.64 -10.60 -0.34
C GLU A 20 13.26 -10.33 0.28
N ASP A 21 12.28 -9.94 -0.53
CA ASP A 21 10.97 -9.51 -0.04
C ASP A 21 9.93 -10.63 -0.21
N ALA A 22 9.86 -11.53 0.76
CA ALA A 22 8.93 -12.67 0.77
C ALA A 22 7.44 -12.27 0.70
N SER A 23 7.13 -10.98 0.86
CA SER A 23 5.78 -10.43 0.68
C SER A 23 5.40 -10.26 -0.80
N PHE A 24 6.40 -10.12 -1.67
CA PHE A 24 6.24 -9.96 -3.10
C PHE A 24 6.21 -11.32 -3.80
N ALA A 25 5.14 -11.60 -4.53
CA ALA A 25 5.09 -12.69 -5.49
C ALA A 25 4.57 -12.17 -6.83
N ALA A 26 5.16 -12.63 -7.93
CA ALA A 26 4.82 -12.15 -9.26
C ALA A 26 3.37 -12.49 -9.65
N GLU A 27 2.82 -13.58 -9.11
CA GLU A 27 1.42 -13.97 -9.28
C GLU A 27 0.41 -13.18 -8.43
N ASN A 28 0.88 -12.41 -7.43
CA ASN A 28 0.02 -11.64 -6.54
C ASN A 28 -0.35 -10.28 -7.14
N LEU A 29 -1.44 -9.68 -6.64
CA LEU A 29 -1.68 -8.25 -6.88
C LEU A 29 -0.84 -7.45 -5.88
N ASN A 30 0.19 -6.78 -6.37
CA ASN A 30 1.07 -5.92 -5.58
C ASN A 30 0.71 -4.44 -5.80
N LEU A 31 0.53 -3.68 -4.72
CA LEU A 31 0.21 -2.25 -4.74
C LEU A 31 1.23 -1.50 -3.88
N VAL A 32 1.70 -0.36 -4.39
CA VAL A 32 2.52 0.56 -3.62
C VAL A 32 1.65 1.71 -3.12
N GLY A 33 1.56 1.86 -1.80
CA GLY A 33 0.87 2.96 -1.15
C GLY A 33 1.85 4.04 -0.69
N LYS A 34 1.54 5.31 -0.97
CA LYS A 34 2.22 6.48 -0.37
C LYS A 34 1.30 7.12 0.66
N ILE A 35 1.79 7.27 1.88
CA ILE A 35 1.08 7.93 2.98
C ILE A 35 1.32 9.43 2.87
N LEU A 36 0.25 10.18 2.60
CA LEU A 36 0.30 11.64 2.56
C LEU A 36 0.14 12.17 3.98
N SER A 37 1.26 12.57 4.59
CA SER A 37 1.31 13.12 5.93
C SER A 37 2.43 14.17 6.01
N ASN A 38 2.21 15.21 6.80
CA ASN A 38 3.21 16.21 7.13
C ASN A 38 4.32 15.65 8.05
N LYS A 39 4.06 14.51 8.69
CA LYS A 39 4.98 13.80 9.57
C LYS A 39 5.21 12.38 9.06
N GLU A 40 6.32 11.82 9.47
CA GLU A 40 6.56 10.39 9.26
C GLU A 40 5.57 9.59 10.10
N VAL A 41 4.93 8.60 9.48
CA VAL A 41 4.02 7.68 10.15
C VAL A 41 4.75 6.36 10.33
N SER A 42 4.70 5.83 11.55
CA SER A 42 5.32 4.54 11.82
C SER A 42 4.63 3.45 11.01
N PHE A 43 5.43 2.55 10.45
CA PHE A 43 4.93 1.40 9.71
C PHE A 43 3.92 0.57 10.52
N SER A 44 4.19 0.35 11.81
CA SER A 44 3.29 -0.41 12.70
C SER A 44 1.90 0.22 12.82
N THR A 45 1.83 1.55 12.96
CA THR A 45 0.56 2.28 13.01
C THR A 45 -0.17 2.21 11.67
N CYS A 46 0.53 2.44 10.56
CA CYS A 46 -0.07 2.31 9.22
C CYS A 46 -0.61 0.91 8.97
N ARG A 47 0.17 -0.13 9.27
CA ARG A 47 -0.23 -1.52 9.11
C ARG A 47 -1.48 -1.85 9.94
N ALA A 48 -1.50 -1.45 11.22
CA ALA A 48 -2.65 -1.68 12.09
C ALA A 48 -3.90 -0.97 11.57
N ALA A 49 -3.78 0.29 11.13
CA ALA A 49 -4.89 1.06 10.58
C ALA A 49 -5.45 0.43 9.29
N LEU A 50 -4.58 0.07 8.34
CA LEU A 50 -5.01 -0.56 7.08
C LEU A 50 -5.71 -1.90 7.33
N LEU A 51 -5.15 -2.76 8.20
CA LEU A 51 -5.78 -4.03 8.54
C LEU A 51 -7.13 -3.83 9.25
N GLY A 52 -7.23 -2.83 10.14
CA GLY A 52 -8.48 -2.49 10.81
C GLY A 52 -9.56 -2.00 9.83
N ILE A 53 -9.20 -1.13 8.88
CA ILE A 53 -10.12 -0.62 7.85
C ILE A 53 -10.62 -1.75 6.95
N TRP A 54 -9.76 -2.69 6.58
CA TRP A 54 -10.12 -3.80 5.69
C TRP A 54 -10.67 -5.05 6.40
N GLY A 55 -10.80 -5.02 7.74
CA GLY A 55 -11.35 -6.14 8.49
C GLY A 55 -10.44 -7.38 8.53
N HIS A 56 -9.12 -7.19 8.59
CA HIS A 56 -8.12 -8.26 8.65
C HIS A 56 -8.26 -9.32 7.54
N PRO A 57 -8.20 -8.91 6.26
CA PRO A 57 -8.38 -9.83 5.14
C PRO A 57 -7.29 -10.92 5.13
N GLU A 58 -7.71 -12.17 4.93
CA GLU A 58 -6.80 -13.28 4.75
C GLU A 58 -6.00 -13.16 3.44
N GLY A 59 -4.71 -13.49 3.48
CA GLY A 59 -3.85 -13.48 2.30
C GLY A 59 -3.37 -12.09 1.88
N VAL A 60 -3.32 -11.14 2.83
CA VAL A 60 -2.75 -9.81 2.63
C VAL A 60 -1.46 -9.65 3.42
N THR A 61 -0.40 -9.24 2.73
CA THR A 61 0.86 -8.86 3.34
C THR A 61 1.06 -7.36 3.16
N ILE A 62 1.55 -6.69 4.21
CA ILE A 62 1.89 -5.26 4.19
C ILE A 62 3.33 -5.15 4.68
N SER A 63 4.19 -4.54 3.88
CA SER A 63 5.64 -4.42 4.12
C SER A 63 6.08 -2.96 4.04
N ASP A 64 7.08 -2.60 4.85
CA ASP A 64 7.70 -1.28 4.81
C ASP A 64 8.68 -1.21 3.63
N VAL A 65 8.50 -0.23 2.75
CA VAL A 65 9.39 0.01 1.61
C VAL A 65 9.99 1.42 1.64
N GLY A 66 9.96 2.06 2.82
CA GLY A 66 10.59 3.32 3.11
C GLY A 66 9.63 4.38 3.65
N ARG A 67 10.18 5.57 3.87
CA ARG A 67 9.49 6.69 4.52
C ARG A 67 8.11 6.97 3.92
N ASN A 68 7.08 6.79 4.73
CA ASN A 68 5.67 6.97 4.35
C ASN A 68 5.27 6.17 3.11
N LYS A 69 5.83 4.97 2.92
CA LYS A 69 5.50 4.09 1.81
C LYS A 69 5.35 2.65 2.28
N VAL A 70 4.37 1.96 1.71
CA VAL A 70 4.09 0.57 2.01
C VAL A 70 3.91 -0.21 0.72
N LEU A 71 4.39 -1.45 0.71
CA LEU A 71 4.01 -2.45 -0.26
C LEU A 71 2.87 -3.28 0.32
N ILE A 72 1.80 -3.43 -0.44
CA ILE A 72 0.64 -4.24 -0.07
C ILE A 72 0.48 -5.32 -1.13
N SER A 73 0.53 -6.57 -0.71
CA SER A 73 0.48 -7.73 -1.60
C SER A 73 -0.72 -8.59 -1.25
N PHE A 74 -1.58 -8.81 -2.23
CA PHE A 74 -2.77 -9.64 -2.11
C PHE A 74 -2.57 -10.95 -2.86
N LYS A 75 -2.69 -12.07 -2.14
CA LYS A 75 -2.67 -13.41 -2.73
C LYS A 75 -3.88 -13.66 -3.64
N ASP A 76 -5.04 -13.13 -3.27
CA ASP A 76 -6.23 -13.13 -4.13
C ASP A 76 -6.35 -11.81 -4.87
N VAL A 77 -6.06 -11.83 -6.17
CA VAL A 77 -6.13 -10.66 -7.06
C VAL A 77 -7.52 -10.01 -7.02
N ARG A 78 -8.60 -10.79 -6.92
CA ARG A 78 -9.97 -10.25 -6.91
C ARG A 78 -10.24 -9.46 -5.64
N LYS A 79 -9.83 -10.00 -4.47
CA LYS A 79 -9.91 -9.28 -3.19
C LYS A 79 -9.07 -8.00 -3.22
N GLY A 80 -7.86 -8.07 -3.79
CA GLY A 80 -7.00 -6.90 -3.93
C GLY A 80 -7.62 -5.79 -4.79
N ILE A 81 -8.26 -6.15 -5.91
CA ILE A 81 -8.98 -5.19 -6.76
C ILE A 81 -10.18 -4.59 -6.02
N GLN A 82 -10.94 -5.41 -5.28
CA GLN A 82 -12.09 -4.96 -4.48
C GLN A 82 -11.66 -3.92 -3.44
N ILE A 83 -10.62 -4.24 -2.66
CA ILE A 83 -10.06 -3.35 -1.64
C ILE A 83 -9.53 -2.05 -2.25
N ARG A 84 -8.82 -2.13 -3.38
CA ARG A 84 -8.33 -0.95 -4.10
C ARG A 84 -9.47 -0.03 -4.57
N ASN A 85 -10.59 -0.62 -5.00
CA ASN A 85 -11.72 0.11 -5.57
C ASN A 85 -12.72 0.61 -4.52
N GLY A 86 -12.39 0.50 -3.22
CA GLY A 86 -13.11 1.22 -2.17
C GLY A 86 -13.95 0.36 -1.21
N GLY A 87 -13.69 -0.95 -1.07
CA GLY A 87 -14.39 -1.70 -0.03
C GLY A 87 -13.83 -3.08 0.33
N PRO A 88 -14.15 -3.58 1.54
CA PRO A 88 -14.16 -5.01 1.83
C PRO A 88 -15.22 -5.76 1.01
#